data_AF-A0A957RMK7-F1
#
_entry.id   AF-A0A957RMK7-F1
#
_cell.length_a   1.000
_cell.length_b   1.000
_cell.length_c   1.000
_cell.angle_alpha   90.00
_cell.angle_beta   90.00
_cell.angle_gamma   90.00
#
_symmetry.space_group_name_H-M   'P 1'
#
loop_
_entity.id
_entity.type
_entity.pdbx_description
1 polymer ?
#
loop_
_entity_poly.entity_id
_entity_poly.type
_entity_poly.pdbx_seq_one_letter_code
_entity_poly.pdbx_strand_id
1 'polypeptide(L)'
;TAVVMPTSEDVVDFVSKNPAALAYVSRSHVVDWIPGEETADAGEGESTAPAPVKVVRVEGQYPLREAIAGQEYALTQPLYLITNGAPAGRVRQFIDFVLSPAGQAIVARYHAPIR
;
A
#
# COMPACT_ATOMS: atom_id res chain seq x y z
N THR A 1 6.72 -25.67 -2.05
CA THR A 1 8.02 -25.06 -2.38
C THR A 1 7.90 -23.56 -2.23
N ALA A 2 8.86 -22.90 -1.60
CA ALA A 2 8.90 -21.44 -1.56
C ALA A 2 9.53 -20.91 -2.85
N VAL A 3 8.93 -19.88 -3.43
CA VAL A 3 9.42 -19.20 -4.64
C VAL A 3 9.66 -17.74 -4.28
N VAL A 4 10.79 -17.19 -4.72
CA VAL A 4 11.15 -15.79 -4.48
C VAL A 4 11.03 -15.05 -5.80
N MET A 5 10.31 -13.92 -5.77
CA MET A 5 10.18 -13.00 -6.89
C MET A 5 10.86 -11.66 -6.57
N PRO A 6 11.42 -10.96 -7.57
CA PRO A 6 12.23 -9.77 -7.32
C PRO A 6 11.40 -8.53 -6.96
N THR A 7 10.13 -8.45 -7.37
CA THR A 7 9.25 -7.31 -7.08
C THR A 7 7.85 -7.75 -6.62
N SER A 8 7.11 -6.83 -5.99
CA SER A 8 5.69 -7.09 -5.66
C SER A 8 4.82 -7.29 -6.92
N GLU A 9 5.15 -6.64 -8.03
CA GLU A 9 4.47 -6.84 -9.31
C GLU A 9 4.68 -8.27 -9.83
N ASP A 10 5.91 -8.78 -9.80
CA ASP A 10 6.22 -10.17 -10.19
C ASP A 10 5.54 -11.19 -9.27
N VAL A 11 5.40 -10.88 -7.97
CA VAL A 11 4.62 -11.71 -7.04
C VAL A 11 3.15 -11.76 -7.46
N VAL A 12 2.54 -10.61 -7.77
CA VAL A 12 1.13 -10.56 -8.22
C VAL A 12 0.97 -11.32 -9.54
N ASP A 13 1.86 -11.12 -10.50
CA ASP A 13 1.84 -11.84 -11.78
C ASP A 13 1.96 -13.36 -11.57
N PHE A 14 2.88 -13.80 -10.72
CA PHE A 14 3.03 -15.22 -10.40
C PHE A 14 1.76 -15.80 -9.74
N VAL A 15 1.19 -15.13 -8.75
CA VAL A 15 -0.02 -15.60 -8.06
C VAL A 15 -1.21 -15.65 -9.02
N SER A 16 -1.32 -14.69 -9.94
CA SER A 16 -2.41 -14.66 -10.95
C SER A 16 -2.40 -15.88 -11.88
N LYS A 17 -1.22 -16.44 -12.14
CA LYS A 17 -1.01 -17.61 -13.02
C LYS A 17 -1.02 -18.95 -12.27
N ASN A 18 -1.00 -18.94 -10.94
CA ASN A 18 -0.85 -20.13 -10.12
C ASN A 18 -1.94 -20.18 -9.03
N PRO A 19 -3.10 -20.81 -9.28
CA PRO A 19 -4.26 -20.76 -8.38
C PRO A 19 -4.04 -21.27 -6.95
N ALA A 20 -3.02 -22.09 -6.72
CA ALA A 20 -2.66 -22.63 -5.40
C ALA A 20 -1.61 -21.77 -4.66
N ALA A 21 -1.12 -20.68 -5.26
CA ALA A 21 -0.11 -19.82 -4.68
C ALA A 21 -0.70 -18.85 -3.66
N LEU A 22 0.08 -18.56 -2.61
CA LEU A 22 -0.17 -17.52 -1.63
C LEU A 22 1.12 -16.72 -1.45
N ALA A 23 1.00 -15.40 -1.31
CA ALA A 23 2.14 -14.52 -1.14
C ALA A 23 1.79 -13.28 -0.30
N TYR A 24 2.82 -12.51 0.05
CA TYR A 24 2.69 -11.19 0.68
C TYR A 24 3.25 -10.13 -0.27
N VAL A 25 2.60 -8.97 -0.32
CA VAL A 25 2.99 -7.82 -1.16
C VAL A 25 2.67 -6.51 -0.43
N SER A 26 3.24 -5.41 -0.90
CA SER A 26 2.81 -4.08 -0.44
C SER A 26 1.35 -3.82 -0.83
N ARG A 27 0.56 -3.25 0.10
CA ARG A 27 -0.83 -2.82 -0.13
C ARG A 27 -0.99 -1.99 -1.40
N SER A 28 -0.01 -1.15 -1.73
CA SER A 28 -0.04 -0.27 -2.91
C SER A 28 -0.22 -1.01 -4.24
N HIS A 29 0.12 -2.30 -4.33
CA HIS A 29 0.02 -3.09 -5.57
C HIS A 29 -1.32 -3.82 -5.70
N VAL A 30 -2.16 -3.79 -4.68
CA VAL A 30 -3.45 -4.49 -4.64
C VAL A 30 -4.60 -3.59 -4.19
N VAL A 31 -4.34 -2.29 -3.98
CA VAL A 31 -5.29 -1.33 -3.39
C VAL A 31 -6.60 -1.27 -4.16
N ASP A 32 -6.53 -1.33 -5.49
CA ASP A 32 -7.69 -1.30 -6.38
C ASP A 32 -8.58 -2.56 -6.29
N TRP A 33 -8.09 -3.62 -5.64
CA TRP A 33 -8.78 -4.90 -5.51
C TRP A 33 -9.15 -5.24 -4.07
N ILE A 34 -8.95 -4.30 -3.13
CA ILE A 34 -9.36 -4.48 -1.72
C ILE A 34 -10.87 -4.18 -1.62
N PRO A 35 -11.69 -5.15 -1.18
CA PRO A 35 -13.11 -4.88 -0.99
C PRO A 35 -13.35 -3.84 0.11
N GLY A 36 -14.09 -2.78 -0.23
CA GLY A 36 -14.45 -1.71 0.71
C GLY A 36 -13.43 -0.58 0.85
N GLU A 37 -12.39 -0.55 0.02
CA GLU A 37 -11.46 0.58 -0.06
C GLU A 37 -11.94 1.60 -1.11
N GLU A 38 -11.97 2.88 -0.73
CA GLU A 38 -12.19 3.98 -1.67
C GLU A 38 -10.84 4.44 -2.25
N THR A 39 -10.63 4.26 -3.55
CA THR A 39 -9.42 4.74 -4.24
C THR A 39 -9.50 6.25 -4.43
N ALA A 40 -8.46 6.98 -3.99
CA ALA A 40 -8.41 8.45 -4.02
C ALA A 40 -8.43 9.06 -5.44
N ASP A 41 -8.06 8.28 -6.45
CA ASP A 41 -8.12 8.64 -7.88
C ASP A 41 -9.27 7.90 -8.59
N ALA A 42 -10.40 7.65 -7.92
CA ALA A 42 -11.64 7.20 -8.55
C ALA A 42 -12.25 8.32 -9.41
N GLY A 43 -11.56 8.67 -10.51
CA GLY A 43 -12.26 9.06 -11.71
C GLY A 43 -13.18 7.92 -12.11
N GLU A 44 -14.41 8.27 -12.49
CA GLU A 44 -15.48 7.38 -12.93
C GLU A 44 -14.95 6.21 -13.77
N GLY A 45 -14.81 5.06 -13.14
CA GLY A 45 -14.07 3.94 -13.72
C GLY A 45 -14.06 2.76 -12.76
N GLU A 46 -15.25 2.27 -12.42
CA GLU A 46 -15.39 0.92 -11.86
C GLU A 46 -14.63 -0.03 -12.80
N SER A 47 -13.49 -0.56 -12.37
CA SER A 47 -12.72 -1.50 -13.17
C SER A 47 -13.58 -2.74 -13.36
N THR A 48 -14.22 -2.82 -14.53
CA THR A 48 -15.08 -3.93 -14.96
C THR A 48 -14.27 -5.20 -15.26
N ALA A 49 -12.94 -5.12 -15.28
CA ALA A 49 -12.07 -6.27 -15.37
C ALA A 49 -11.95 -6.97 -14.00
N PRO A 50 -12.05 -8.32 -13.95
CA PRO A 50 -11.87 -9.06 -12.72
C PRO A 50 -10.46 -8.86 -12.16
N ALA A 51 -10.35 -8.71 -10.84
CA ALA A 51 -9.05 -8.61 -10.17
C ALA A 51 -8.19 -9.85 -10.47
N PRO A 52 -6.91 -9.68 -10.83
CA PRO A 52 -6.02 -10.79 -11.19
C PRO A 52 -5.65 -11.67 -9.99
N VAL A 53 -5.77 -11.13 -8.77
CA VAL A 53 -5.54 -11.84 -7.50
C VAL A 53 -6.58 -11.43 -6.47
N LYS A 54 -6.78 -12.30 -5.47
CA LYS A 54 -7.71 -12.04 -4.36
C LYS A 54 -6.95 -11.61 -3.11
N VAL A 55 -7.32 -10.45 -2.56
CA VAL A 55 -6.84 -10.03 -1.23
C VAL A 55 -7.53 -10.88 -0.16
N VAL A 56 -6.74 -11.46 0.75
CA VAL A 56 -7.24 -12.27 1.86
C VAL A 56 -7.33 -11.45 3.14
N ARG A 57 -8.31 -11.78 3.99
CA ARG A 57 -8.41 -11.23 5.33
C ARG A 57 -7.35 -11.86 6.23
N VAL A 58 -6.79 -11.06 7.12
CA VAL A 58 -5.91 -11.51 8.21
C VAL A 58 -6.65 -11.22 9.51
N GLU A 59 -6.89 -12.25 10.33
CA GLU A 59 -7.72 -12.14 11.54
C GLU A 59 -9.10 -11.50 11.30
N GLY A 60 -9.72 -11.80 10.15
CA GLY A 60 -11.04 -11.27 9.77
C GLY A 60 -11.03 -9.85 9.20
N GLN A 61 -9.88 -9.17 9.17
CA GLN A 61 -9.75 -7.78 8.73
C GLN A 61 -9.08 -7.68 7.34
N TYR A 62 -9.55 -6.75 6.50
CA TYR A 62 -8.85 -6.33 5.29
C TYR A 62 -7.85 -5.21 5.61
N PRO A 63 -6.79 -5.02 4.81
CA PRO A 63 -5.83 -3.92 4.97
C PRO A 63 -6.41 -2.55 4.54
N LEU A 64 -7.56 -2.19 5.11
CA LEU A 64 -8.24 -0.92 4.87
C LEU A 64 -7.45 0.23 5.49
N ARG A 65 -7.52 1.42 4.89
CA ARG A 65 -6.86 2.62 5.41
C ARG A 65 -7.21 2.89 6.87
N GLU A 66 -8.48 2.82 7.22
CA GLU A 66 -9.00 3.09 8.56
C GLU A 66 -8.47 2.07 9.56
N ALA A 67 -8.47 0.78 9.18
CA ALA A 67 -7.97 -0.30 10.01
C ALA A 67 -6.44 -0.20 10.24
N ILE A 68 -5.69 0.28 9.24
CA ILE A 68 -4.26 0.54 9.38
C ILE A 68 -4.01 1.75 10.29
N ALA A 69 -4.76 2.84 10.10
CA ALA A 69 -4.63 4.05 10.90
C ALA A 69 -5.03 3.80 12.38
N GLY A 70 -6.06 2.98 12.61
CA GLY A 70 -6.49 2.53 13.93
C GLY A 70 -5.63 1.44 14.55
N GLN A 71 -4.57 0.98 13.88
CA GLN A 71 -3.69 -0.11 14.31
C GLN A 71 -4.41 -1.45 14.52
N GLU A 72 -5.56 -1.64 13.87
CA GLU A 72 -6.38 -2.87 13.94
C GLU A 72 -5.87 -3.94 12.96
N TYR A 73 -5.16 -3.53 11.91
CA TYR A 73 -4.52 -4.45 10.97
C TYR A 73 -3.09 -4.79 11.41
N ALA A 74 -2.83 -6.07 11.70
CA ALA A 74 -1.58 -6.52 12.30
C ALA A 74 -0.34 -6.42 11.37
N LEU A 75 -0.53 -6.48 10.06
CA LEU A 75 0.58 -6.47 9.09
C LEU A 75 0.82 -5.05 8.57
N THR A 76 1.40 -4.20 9.42
CA THR A 76 1.75 -2.82 9.08
C THR A 76 3.25 -2.58 9.22
N GLN A 77 3.80 -1.74 8.34
CA GLN A 77 5.18 -1.32 8.39
C GLN A 77 5.26 0.20 8.23
N PRO A 78 5.87 0.93 9.19
CA PRO A 78 6.12 2.35 9.04
C PRO A 78 7.19 2.62 7.97
N LEU A 79 6.97 3.67 7.18
CA LEU A 79 7.96 4.18 6.23
C LEU A 79 8.78 5.28 6.89
N TYR A 80 10.10 5.13 6.89
CA TYR A 80 11.01 6.09 7.50
C TYR A 80 11.78 6.88 6.43
N LEU A 81 11.90 8.19 6.65
CA LEU A 81 12.89 9.01 5.97
C LEU A 81 14.13 9.10 6.85
N ILE A 82 15.23 8.51 6.38
CA ILE A 82 16.49 8.43 7.14
C ILE A 82 17.50 9.40 6.52
N THR A 83 18.14 10.21 7.36
CA THR A 83 19.17 11.18 6.95
C THR A 83 20.43 11.01 7.79
N ASN A 84 21.59 11.30 7.21
CA ASN A 84 22.85 11.29 7.93
C ASN A 84 23.02 12.62 8.68
N GLY A 85 22.68 12.63 9.97
CA GLY A 85 22.66 13.83 10.81
C GLY A 85 21.35 14.63 10.71
N ALA A 86 21.34 15.85 11.23
CA ALA A 86 20.15 16.69 11.23
C ALA A 86 19.82 17.21 9.81
N PRO A 87 18.56 17.13 9.35
CA PRO A 87 18.19 17.59 8.01
C PRO A 87 18.34 19.11 7.88
N ALA A 88 18.99 19.55 6.80
CA ALA A 88 19.20 20.96 6.49
C ALA A 88 18.97 21.26 5.00
N GLY A 89 18.81 22.54 4.67
CA GLY A 89 18.62 23.01 3.29
C GLY A 89 17.50 22.27 2.56
N ARG A 90 17.81 21.75 1.36
CA ARG A 90 16.84 21.04 0.51
C ARG A 90 16.30 19.76 1.14
N VAL A 91 17.10 19.06 1.95
CA VAL A 91 16.66 17.82 2.62
C VAL A 91 15.55 18.14 3.63
N ARG A 92 15.72 19.21 4.40
CA ARG A 92 14.67 19.69 5.32
C ARG A 92 13.42 20.12 4.56
N GLN A 93 13.57 20.90 3.48
CA GLN A 93 12.43 21.32 2.66
C GLN A 93 11.64 20.14 2.09
N PHE A 94 12.32 19.08 1.66
CA PHE A 94 11.67 17.86 1.18
C PHE A 94 10.90 17.15 2.31
N ILE A 95 11.51 16.98 3.49
CA ILE A 95 10.82 16.38 4.65
C ILE A 95 9.60 17.21 5.05
N ASP A 96 9.74 18.54 5.12
CA ASP A 96 8.64 19.46 5.44
C ASP A 96 7.50 19.34 4.40
N PHE A 97 7.83 19.17 3.11
CA PHE A 97 6.84 18.90 2.07
C PHE A 97 6.15 17.54 2.26
N VAL A 98 6.90 16.46 2.49
CA VAL A 98 6.32 15.12 2.70
C VAL A 98 5.36 15.13 3.90
N LEU A 99 5.68 15.87 4.95
CA LEU A 99 4.86 16.03 6.15
C LEU A 99 3.71 17.03 6.00
N SER A 100 3.67 17.83 4.92
CA SER A 100 2.63 18.82 4.66
C SER A 100 1.31 18.17 4.22
N PRO A 101 0.17 18.89 4.28
CA PRO A 101 -1.11 18.37 3.77
C PRO A 101 -1.04 17.92 2.30
N ALA A 102 -0.30 18.65 1.45
CA ALA A 102 -0.12 18.29 0.05
C ALA A 102 0.69 16.99 -0.11
N GLY A 103 1.75 16.81 0.67
CA GLY A 103 2.54 15.58 0.68
C GLY A 103 1.73 14.38 1.20
N GLN A 104 0.97 14.57 2.28
CA GLN A 104 0.11 13.52 2.82
C GLN A 104 -1.04 13.14 1.87
N ALA A 105 -1.58 14.10 1.10
CA ALA A 105 -2.56 13.79 0.06
C ALA A 105 -1.99 12.88 -1.05
N ILE A 106 -0.70 12.99 -1.36
CA ILE A 106 -0.02 12.08 -2.30
C ILE A 106 0.15 10.70 -1.67
N VAL A 107 0.64 10.65 -0.42
CA VAL A 107 0.81 9.38 0.33
C VAL A 107 -0.52 8.63 0.44
N ALA A 108 -1.60 9.36 0.70
CA ALA A 108 -2.94 8.81 0.85
C ALA A 108 -3.44 8.06 -0.40
N ARG A 109 -2.87 8.26 -1.59
CA ARG A 109 -3.29 7.50 -2.77
C ARG A 109 -3.00 6.00 -2.64
N TYR A 110 -1.89 5.64 -2.00
CA TYR A 110 -1.41 4.25 -1.97
C TYR A 110 -1.13 3.71 -0.56
N HIS A 111 -0.97 4.59 0.43
CA HIS A 111 -0.60 4.25 1.80
C HIS A 111 -1.52 4.96 2.80
N ALA A 112 -1.54 4.49 4.05
CA ALA A 112 -2.18 5.21 5.14
C ALA A 112 -1.33 6.44 5.51
N PRO A 113 -1.91 7.66 5.52
CA PRO A 113 -1.21 8.85 5.95
C PRO A 113 -0.97 8.81 7.47
N ILE A 114 0.02 9.57 7.93
CA ILE A 114 0.33 9.66 9.37
C ILE A 114 -0.55 10.67 10.12
N ARG A 115 -1.28 11.52 9.40
CA ARG A 115 -2.17 12.58 9.90
C ARG A 115 -3.30 12.83 8.93
#